data_AF-A0AAU4ASF6-F1
#
_entry.id   AF-A0AAU4ASF6-F1
#
_cell.length_a   1.000
_cell.length_b   1.000
_cell.length_c   1.000
_cell.angle_alpha   90.00
_cell.angle_beta   90.00
_cell.angle_gamma   90.00
#
_symmetry.space_group_name_H-M   'P 1'
#
loop_
_entity.id
_entity.type
_entity.pdbx_description
1 polymer ?
#
loop_
_entity_poly.entity_id
_entity_poly.type
_entity_poly.pdbx_seq_one_letter_code
_entity_poly.pdbx_strand_id
1 'polypeptide(L)'
;METKTGSAQGALDGYLMADFPWYGLDEAFTGRRWLHTVGASGDGTVEYGSIGHGDEPTLKADPADETLRFAVVMTVAQRPGRRTADGTGLLEATSVSSAAWLAGSGLLACTWPTTMERALRQDWLDQQTATAWELADDLDGSGWAALTLPVDGEPTPFHYRESEYGWVLAGSARGVHLGVFGRGMSAYGLALAAIPDIRAYDGGA
;
A
#
# COMPACT_ATOMS: atom_id res chain seq x y z
N MET A 1 17.98 -3.72 -7.93
CA MET A 1 17.09 -4.48 -7.04
C MET A 1 15.99 -5.03 -7.93
N GLU A 2 16.14 -6.26 -8.42
CA GLU A 2 15.14 -6.89 -9.29
C GLU A 2 13.98 -7.38 -8.41
N THR A 3 12.81 -6.74 -8.56
CA THR A 3 11.54 -7.27 -8.08
C THR A 3 11.22 -8.51 -8.91
N LYS A 4 11.42 -9.69 -8.33
CA LYS A 4 11.09 -10.95 -8.96
C LYS A 4 9.57 -11.11 -8.92
N THR A 5 8.89 -10.74 -9.99
CA THR A 5 7.46 -11.05 -10.17
C THR A 5 7.33 -12.56 -10.34
N GLY A 6 7.11 -13.27 -9.24
CA GLY A 6 6.86 -14.71 -9.23
C GLY A 6 5.54 -15.06 -9.94
N SER A 7 5.37 -16.33 -10.32
CA SER A 7 4.05 -16.86 -10.68
C SER A 7 3.03 -16.60 -9.56
N ALA A 8 1.72 -16.62 -9.85
CA ALA A 8 0.67 -16.46 -8.83
C ALA A 8 0.91 -17.31 -7.57
N GLN A 9 1.42 -18.54 -7.75
CA GLN A 9 1.84 -19.42 -6.66
C GLN A 9 3.00 -18.85 -5.81
N GLY A 10 4.02 -18.26 -6.44
CA GLY A 10 5.14 -17.62 -5.75
C GLY A 10 4.76 -16.30 -5.07
N ALA A 11 3.65 -15.66 -5.49
CA ALA A 11 3.10 -14.52 -4.78
C ALA A 11 2.49 -14.96 -3.44
N LEU A 12 1.65 -16.02 -3.43
CA LEU A 12 1.03 -16.54 -2.22
C LEU A 12 2.05 -16.98 -1.16
N ASP A 13 3.13 -17.66 -1.57
CA ASP A 13 4.18 -18.11 -0.65
C ASP A 13 4.76 -16.94 0.17
N GLY A 14 4.97 -15.78 -0.45
CA GLY A 14 5.43 -14.58 0.25
C GLY A 14 4.45 -14.11 1.33
N TYR A 15 3.15 -14.15 1.06
CA TYR A 15 2.14 -13.80 2.06
C TYR A 15 2.09 -14.81 3.21
N LEU A 16 2.26 -16.10 2.92
CA LEU A 16 2.24 -17.16 3.93
C LEU A 16 3.47 -17.15 4.84
N MET A 17 4.58 -16.56 4.40
CA MET A 17 5.82 -16.44 5.17
C MET A 17 5.85 -15.25 6.13
N ALA A 18 4.86 -14.34 6.07
CA ALA A 18 4.79 -13.21 6.99
C ALA A 18 4.50 -13.67 8.44
N ASP A 19 5.20 -13.04 9.39
CA ASP A 19 5.02 -13.24 10.84
C ASP A 19 4.07 -12.21 11.48
N PHE A 20 3.31 -11.49 10.65
CA PHE A 20 2.34 -10.47 11.04
C PHE A 20 1.01 -10.66 10.29
N PRO A 21 -0.12 -10.19 10.84
CA PRO A 21 -1.41 -10.31 10.18
C PRO A 21 -1.51 -9.38 8.96
N TRP A 22 -2.04 -9.89 7.85
CA TRP A 22 -2.42 -9.08 6.70
C TRP A 22 -3.75 -8.36 6.94
N TYR A 23 -3.88 -7.12 6.43
CA TYR A 23 -5.14 -6.37 6.48
C TYR A 23 -5.72 -6.14 5.08
N GLY A 24 -7.04 -6.10 5.03
CA GLY A 24 -7.81 -5.73 3.84
C GLY A 24 -9.09 -4.98 4.22
N LEU A 25 -9.95 -4.68 3.24
CA LEU A 25 -11.31 -4.22 3.53
C LEU A 25 -12.07 -5.33 4.27
N ASP A 26 -12.93 -4.96 5.21
CA ASP A 26 -13.71 -5.93 5.99
C ASP A 26 -14.72 -6.73 5.15
N GLU A 27 -15.46 -7.63 5.79
CA GLU A 27 -16.44 -8.51 5.13
C GLU A 27 -17.62 -7.76 4.49
N ALA A 28 -17.85 -6.49 4.84
CA ALA A 28 -18.89 -5.67 4.19
C ALA A 28 -18.53 -5.35 2.73
N PHE A 29 -17.23 -5.37 2.39
CA PHE A 29 -16.79 -5.25 1.00
C PHE A 29 -16.96 -6.59 0.25
N THR A 30 -17.84 -6.59 -0.76
CA THR A 30 -18.18 -7.77 -1.56
C THR A 30 -17.56 -7.79 -2.97
N GLY A 31 -16.70 -6.83 -3.30
CA GLY A 31 -16.06 -6.74 -4.62
C GLY A 31 -14.91 -7.73 -4.80
N ARG A 32 -14.29 -7.72 -6.00
CA ARG A 32 -13.09 -8.53 -6.30
C ARG A 32 -11.96 -8.17 -5.33
N ARG A 33 -11.16 -9.19 -4.97
CA ARG A 33 -9.98 -9.06 -4.11
C ARG A 33 -8.81 -9.76 -4.78
N TRP A 34 -7.62 -9.21 -4.63
CA TRP A 34 -6.43 -9.71 -5.33
C TRP A 34 -5.16 -9.46 -4.52
N LEU A 35 -4.22 -10.40 -4.62
CA LEU A 35 -2.87 -10.25 -4.09
C LEU A 35 -2.06 -9.37 -5.05
N HIS A 36 -1.29 -8.43 -4.52
CA HIS A 36 -0.50 -7.51 -5.35
C HIS A 36 1.00 -7.79 -5.23
N THR A 37 1.62 -7.31 -4.16
CA THR A 37 3.08 -7.38 -3.97
C THR A 37 3.41 -7.64 -2.51
N VAL A 38 4.47 -8.43 -2.29
CA VAL A 38 5.15 -8.62 -1.01
C VAL A 38 6.59 -8.16 -1.14
N GLY A 39 7.06 -7.37 -0.17
CA GLY A 39 8.45 -6.96 -0.04
C GLY A 39 9.12 -7.67 1.12
N ALA A 40 10.31 -8.22 0.88
CA ALA A 40 11.12 -8.87 1.90
C ALA A 40 12.53 -8.24 1.96
N SER A 41 13.17 -8.29 3.12
CA SER A 41 14.58 -7.92 3.29
C SER A 41 15.51 -8.96 2.66
N GLY A 42 16.80 -8.63 2.57
CA GLY A 42 17.80 -9.49 1.92
C GLY A 42 17.99 -10.87 2.58
N ASP A 43 17.53 -11.04 3.82
CA ASP A 43 17.50 -12.32 4.55
C ASP A 43 16.21 -13.12 4.34
N GLY A 44 15.27 -12.61 3.52
CA GLY A 44 13.99 -13.24 3.23
C GLY A 44 12.87 -12.91 4.21
N THR A 45 13.11 -12.10 5.25
CA THR A 45 12.06 -11.66 6.18
C THR A 45 11.06 -10.77 5.44
N VAL A 46 9.77 -11.07 5.53
CA VAL A 46 8.73 -10.23 4.94
C VAL A 46 8.60 -8.94 5.76
N GLU A 47 8.69 -7.80 5.08
CA GLU A 47 8.63 -6.47 5.70
C GLU A 47 7.28 -5.79 5.44
N TYR A 48 6.70 -5.99 4.26
CA TYR A 48 5.42 -5.42 3.89
C TYR A 48 4.75 -6.20 2.76
N GLY A 49 3.49 -5.89 2.51
CA GLY A 49 2.76 -6.40 1.36
C GLY A 49 1.46 -5.64 1.14
N SER A 50 0.76 -5.95 0.05
CA SER A 50 -0.39 -5.16 -0.41
C SER A 50 -1.51 -6.03 -0.98
N ILE A 51 -2.73 -5.71 -0.60
CA ILE A 51 -3.94 -6.45 -0.99
C ILE A 51 -4.93 -5.47 -1.61
N GLY A 52 -5.30 -5.77 -2.84
CA GLY A 52 -6.19 -4.93 -3.63
C GLY A 52 -7.65 -5.36 -3.57
N HIS A 53 -8.52 -4.37 -3.73
CA HIS A 53 -9.96 -4.47 -3.65
C HIS A 53 -10.59 -3.68 -4.79
N GLY A 54 -11.53 -4.27 -5.52
CA GLY A 54 -12.17 -3.68 -6.69
C GLY A 54 -11.38 -3.94 -7.97
N ASP A 55 -11.41 -2.95 -8.88
CA ASP A 55 -10.76 -3.04 -10.18
C ASP A 55 -9.24 -3.09 -10.01
N GLU A 56 -8.57 -4.06 -10.63
CA GLU A 56 -7.11 -4.14 -10.55
C GLU A 56 -6.49 -3.14 -11.54
N PRO A 57 -5.72 -2.14 -11.08
CA PRO A 57 -5.08 -1.19 -11.96
C PRO A 57 -4.02 -1.91 -12.79
N THR A 58 -4.11 -1.79 -14.12
CA THR A 58 -3.13 -2.39 -15.04
C THR A 58 -2.43 -1.32 -15.86
N LEU A 59 -1.18 -1.57 -16.26
CA LEU A 59 -0.41 -0.68 -17.14
C LEU A 59 -1.07 -0.45 -18.52
N LYS A 60 -2.06 -1.28 -18.89
CA LYS A 60 -2.83 -1.16 -20.14
C LYS A 60 -4.06 -0.28 -19.99
N ALA A 61 -4.55 -0.07 -18.77
CA ALA A 61 -5.68 0.82 -18.52
C ALA A 61 -5.26 2.27 -18.77
N ASP A 62 -6.18 3.06 -19.30
CA ASP A 62 -5.94 4.50 -19.43
C ASP A 62 -5.88 5.10 -18.02
N PRO A 63 -4.81 5.81 -17.63
CA PRO A 63 -4.72 6.47 -16.33
C PRO A 63 -5.78 7.56 -16.14
N ALA A 64 -6.33 8.08 -17.24
CA ALA A 64 -7.47 8.98 -17.26
C ALA A 64 -8.82 8.23 -17.17
N ASP A 65 -8.80 6.90 -17.05
CA ASP A 65 -10.01 6.12 -16.85
C ASP A 65 -10.57 6.36 -15.44
N GLU A 66 -11.45 7.35 -15.34
CA GLU A 66 -12.20 7.68 -14.13
C GLU A 66 -13.16 6.56 -13.69
N THR A 67 -13.32 5.50 -14.48
CA THR A 67 -14.17 4.37 -14.13
C THR A 67 -13.51 3.38 -13.18
N LEU A 68 -12.17 3.40 -13.04
CA LEU A 68 -11.44 2.54 -12.12
C LEU A 68 -11.84 2.81 -10.66
N ARG A 69 -12.39 1.79 -10.00
CA ARG A 69 -12.80 1.84 -8.59
C ARG A 69 -12.03 0.82 -7.80
N PHE A 70 -11.07 1.28 -7.02
CA PHE A 70 -10.23 0.40 -6.23
C PHE A 70 -9.75 1.03 -4.92
N ALA A 71 -9.37 0.14 -4.01
CA ALA A 71 -8.60 0.44 -2.81
C ALA A 71 -7.55 -0.66 -2.59
N VAL A 72 -6.32 -0.26 -2.29
CA VAL A 72 -5.21 -1.16 -1.98
C VAL A 72 -4.78 -0.92 -0.55
N VAL A 73 -4.79 -1.97 0.25
CA VAL A 73 -4.36 -1.96 1.65
C VAL A 73 -2.94 -2.49 1.72
N MET A 74 -2.01 -1.64 2.12
CA MET A 74 -0.63 -1.99 2.43
C MET A 74 -0.50 -2.27 3.92
N THR A 75 0.05 -3.44 4.24
CA THR A 75 0.40 -3.82 5.60
C THR A 75 1.92 -3.82 5.71
N VAL A 76 2.44 -3.07 6.67
CA VAL A 76 3.88 -2.96 6.96
C VAL A 76 4.12 -3.50 8.36
N ALA A 77 5.02 -4.47 8.49
CA ALA A 77 5.40 -5.03 9.79
C ALA A 77 5.92 -3.93 10.70
N GLN A 78 5.50 -3.86 11.96
CA GLN A 78 6.12 -2.97 12.92
C GLN A 78 7.45 -3.56 13.38
N ARG A 79 8.56 -2.98 12.91
CA ARG A 79 9.93 -3.41 13.22
C ARG A 79 10.74 -2.28 13.83
N PRO A 80 11.53 -2.55 14.89
CA PRO A 80 12.55 -1.61 15.33
C PRO A 80 13.71 -1.57 14.31
N GLY A 81 14.50 -0.50 14.35
CA GLY A 81 15.72 -0.41 13.54
C GLY A 81 16.69 -1.53 13.90
N ARG A 82 17.29 -2.17 12.88
CA ARG A 82 18.15 -3.34 13.04
C ARG A 82 19.26 -3.37 12.01
N ARG A 83 20.36 -4.07 12.31
CA ARG A 83 21.42 -4.30 11.32
C ARG A 83 20.97 -5.32 10.27
N THR A 84 21.46 -5.17 9.05
CA THR A 84 21.28 -6.18 8.00
C THR A 84 21.98 -7.48 8.40
N ALA A 85 21.50 -8.62 7.89
CA ALA A 85 22.04 -9.94 8.23
C ALA A 85 23.52 -10.12 7.83
N ASP A 86 23.96 -9.45 6.76
CA ASP A 86 25.36 -9.41 6.33
C ASP A 86 26.23 -8.42 7.13
N GLY A 87 25.63 -7.66 8.05
CA GLY A 87 26.29 -6.69 8.92
C GLY A 87 26.77 -5.43 8.22
N THR A 88 26.45 -5.24 6.93
CA THR A 88 26.97 -4.12 6.12
C THR A 88 26.08 -2.87 6.15
N GLY A 89 24.83 -2.99 6.61
CA GLY A 89 23.85 -1.92 6.60
C GLY A 89 22.96 -1.87 7.84
N LEU A 90 22.13 -0.83 7.89
CA LEU A 90 21.09 -0.63 8.88
C LEU A 90 19.74 -0.55 8.15
N LEU A 91 18.76 -1.31 8.62
CA LEU A 91 17.36 -1.15 8.28
C LEU A 91 16.74 -0.24 9.33
N GLU A 92 16.11 0.84 8.87
CA GLU A 92 15.41 1.77 9.75
C GLU A 92 14.17 1.15 10.38
N ALA A 93 13.73 1.73 11.49
CA ALA A 93 12.46 1.34 12.10
C ALA A 93 11.34 1.68 11.12
N THR A 94 10.43 0.73 10.90
CA THR A 94 9.20 1.00 10.14
C THR A 94 8.32 1.95 10.95
N SER A 95 7.59 2.81 10.26
CA SER A 95 6.69 3.77 10.90
C SER A 95 5.42 3.99 10.07
N VAL A 96 4.49 4.79 10.60
CA VAL A 96 3.34 5.30 9.83
C VAL A 96 3.81 6.10 8.62
N SER A 97 4.92 6.82 8.72
CA SER A 97 5.54 7.52 7.60
C SER A 97 5.95 6.56 6.49
N SER A 98 6.59 5.43 6.83
CA SER A 98 6.93 4.38 5.84
C SER A 98 5.67 3.84 5.14
N ALA A 99 4.57 3.64 5.88
CA ALA A 99 3.30 3.20 5.32
C ALA A 99 2.64 4.26 4.42
N ALA A 100 2.70 5.54 4.81
CA ALA A 100 2.22 6.67 4.02
C ALA A 100 2.98 6.79 2.71
N TRP A 101 4.31 6.68 2.76
CA TRP A 101 5.17 6.71 1.59
C TRP A 101 4.84 5.57 0.62
N LEU A 102 4.76 4.34 1.12
CA LEU A 102 4.42 3.16 0.31
C LEU A 102 3.05 3.32 -0.37
N ALA A 103 2.04 3.81 0.36
CA ALA A 103 0.71 4.04 -0.19
C ALA A 103 0.69 5.16 -1.23
N GLY A 104 1.41 6.26 -0.99
CA GLY A 104 1.57 7.35 -1.96
C GLY A 104 2.27 6.90 -3.24
N SER A 105 3.39 6.17 -3.12
CA SER A 105 4.09 5.58 -4.28
C SER A 105 3.22 4.58 -5.03
N GLY A 106 2.43 3.76 -4.31
CA GLY A 106 1.48 2.83 -4.91
C GLY A 106 0.40 3.54 -5.74
N LEU A 107 -0.17 4.64 -5.22
CA LEU A 107 -1.14 5.45 -5.95
C LEU A 107 -0.53 6.00 -7.26
N LEU A 108 0.66 6.60 -7.17
CA LEU A 108 1.35 7.17 -8.32
C LEU A 108 1.68 6.13 -9.41
N ALA A 109 2.04 4.91 -9.00
CA ALA A 109 2.29 3.80 -9.92
C ALA A 109 1.01 3.39 -10.68
N CYS A 110 -0.17 3.59 -10.10
CA CYS A 110 -1.46 3.25 -10.71
C CYS A 110 -2.05 4.37 -11.59
N THR A 111 -1.62 5.63 -11.40
CA THR A 111 -2.21 6.80 -12.07
C THR A 111 -1.28 7.47 -13.06
N TRP A 112 -0.29 6.73 -13.53
CA TRP A 112 0.83 7.24 -14.32
C TRP A 112 0.42 7.76 -15.71
N PRO A 113 0.78 8.98 -16.15
CA PRO A 113 0.45 9.47 -17.49
C PRO A 113 1.16 8.68 -18.62
N THR A 114 0.42 7.79 -19.29
CA THR A 114 0.97 6.85 -20.31
C THR A 114 1.38 7.55 -21.61
N THR A 115 0.76 8.68 -21.93
CA THR A 115 0.96 9.46 -23.16
C THR A 115 2.16 10.42 -23.14
N MET A 116 2.86 10.53 -22.00
CA MET A 116 3.99 11.45 -21.82
C MET A 116 5.29 10.93 -22.46
N GLU A 117 6.16 11.81 -22.96
CA GLU A 117 7.50 11.44 -23.42
C GLU A 117 8.32 10.82 -22.29
N ARG A 118 9.19 9.83 -22.58
CA ARG A 118 9.92 9.06 -21.57
C ARG A 118 10.76 9.91 -20.60
N ALA A 119 11.44 10.94 -21.08
CA ALA A 119 12.29 11.80 -20.23
C ALA A 119 11.42 12.65 -19.28
N LEU A 120 10.44 13.37 -19.84
CA LEU A 120 9.48 14.16 -19.08
C LEU A 120 8.72 13.32 -18.04
N ARG A 121 8.46 12.07 -18.39
CA ARG A 121 7.84 11.09 -17.51
C ARG A 121 8.73 10.70 -16.32
N GLN A 122 10.04 10.54 -16.53
CA GLN A 122 10.98 10.29 -15.45
C GLN A 122 11.06 11.51 -14.52
N ASP A 123 11.15 12.71 -15.09
CA ASP A 123 11.17 13.95 -14.31
C ASP A 123 9.89 14.12 -13.48
N TRP A 124 8.72 13.81 -14.07
CA TRP A 124 7.44 13.84 -13.37
C TRP A 124 7.41 12.85 -12.20
N LEU A 125 7.88 11.61 -12.41
CA LEU A 125 7.96 10.64 -11.34
C LEU A 125 8.87 11.08 -10.20
N ASP A 126 10.05 11.59 -10.52
CA ASP A 126 11.03 11.98 -9.54
C ASP A 126 10.47 13.11 -8.65
N GLN A 127 9.75 14.05 -9.27
CA GLN A 127 9.01 15.10 -8.56
C GLN A 127 7.91 14.52 -7.66
N GLN A 128 7.04 13.65 -8.18
CA GLN A 128 5.94 13.08 -7.38
C GLN A 128 6.46 12.20 -6.24
N THR A 129 7.56 11.48 -6.46
CA THR A 129 8.20 10.66 -5.43
C THR A 129 8.83 11.53 -4.35
N ALA A 130 9.48 12.65 -4.72
CA ALA A 130 10.01 13.62 -3.77
C ALA A 130 8.89 14.24 -2.92
N THR A 131 7.78 14.65 -3.54
CA THR A 131 6.62 15.18 -2.82
C THR A 131 5.99 14.12 -1.89
N ALA A 132 5.86 12.88 -2.34
CA ALA A 132 5.37 11.78 -1.50
C ALA A 132 6.28 11.55 -0.29
N TRP A 133 7.60 11.68 -0.46
CA TRP A 133 8.56 11.63 0.65
C TRP A 133 8.37 12.77 1.64
N GLU A 134 8.34 14.02 1.19
CA GLU A 134 8.15 15.19 2.05
C GLU A 134 6.84 15.10 2.85
N LEU A 135 5.75 14.67 2.21
CA LEU A 135 4.46 14.48 2.86
C LEU A 135 4.50 13.34 3.88
N ALA A 136 5.16 12.23 3.57
CA ALA A 136 5.26 11.11 4.49
C ALA A 136 6.12 11.46 5.72
N ASP A 137 7.12 12.31 5.59
CA ASP A 137 8.00 12.73 6.70
C ASP A 137 7.27 13.65 7.70
N ASP A 138 6.36 14.50 7.21
CA ASP A 138 5.57 15.44 8.03
C ASP A 138 4.08 15.08 8.09
N LEU A 139 3.75 13.99 8.79
CA LEU A 139 2.36 13.50 8.93
C LEU A 139 1.44 14.44 9.73
N ASP A 140 2.00 15.30 10.58
CA ASP A 140 1.26 16.31 11.33
C ASP A 140 1.16 17.65 10.58
N GLY A 141 1.81 17.74 9.41
CA GLY A 141 1.78 18.89 8.54
C GLY A 141 0.44 19.14 7.88
N SER A 142 0.28 20.32 7.29
CA SER A 142 -0.98 20.76 6.65
C SER A 142 -1.38 19.95 5.41
N GLY A 143 -0.52 19.04 4.95
CA GLY A 143 -0.81 18.13 3.84
C GLY A 143 -1.77 16.99 4.22
N TRP A 144 -2.05 16.81 5.51
CA TRP A 144 -2.87 15.73 6.04
C TRP A 144 -4.06 16.26 6.84
N ALA A 145 -5.14 15.48 6.82
CA ALA A 145 -6.28 15.62 7.70
C ALA A 145 -6.41 14.36 8.58
N ALA A 146 -7.11 14.46 9.70
CA ALA A 146 -7.44 13.28 10.50
C ALA A 146 -8.70 12.60 9.98
N LEU A 147 -8.66 11.28 9.82
CA LEU A 147 -9.81 10.44 9.54
C LEU A 147 -9.85 9.28 10.54
N THR A 148 -11.02 8.96 11.10
CA THR A 148 -11.18 7.78 11.96
C THR A 148 -11.97 6.74 11.20
N LEU A 149 -11.40 5.53 11.05
CA LEU A 149 -12.04 4.40 10.38
C LEU A 149 -12.08 3.18 11.31
N PRO A 150 -13.06 2.28 11.16
CA PRO A 150 -13.06 1.02 11.88
C PRO A 150 -11.90 0.14 11.41
N VAL A 151 -11.13 -0.41 12.36
CA VAL A 151 -10.16 -1.48 12.14
C VAL A 151 -10.44 -2.59 13.14
N ASP A 152 -10.75 -3.80 12.66
CA ASP A 152 -11.24 -4.91 13.49
C ASP A 152 -12.44 -4.52 14.37
N GLY A 153 -13.30 -3.62 13.86
CA GLY A 153 -14.46 -3.07 14.59
C GLY A 153 -14.15 -1.93 15.55
N GLU A 154 -12.88 -1.56 15.76
CA GLU A 154 -12.46 -0.49 16.67
C GLU A 154 -12.19 0.83 15.93
N PRO A 155 -12.65 1.98 16.45
CA PRO A 155 -12.37 3.28 15.85
C PRO A 155 -10.86 3.58 15.91
N THR A 156 -10.22 3.71 14.75
CA THR A 156 -8.77 3.87 14.61
C THR A 156 -8.43 5.13 13.84
N PRO A 157 -7.52 5.99 14.34
CA PRO A 157 -7.13 7.21 13.65
C PRO A 157 -6.16 6.95 12.50
N PHE A 158 -6.33 7.70 11.41
CA PHE A 158 -5.49 7.73 10.22
C PHE A 158 -5.17 9.17 9.83
N HIS A 159 -3.96 9.38 9.30
CA HIS A 159 -3.64 10.53 8.47
C HIS A 159 -4.26 10.29 7.09
N TYR A 160 -5.01 11.26 6.59
CA TYR A 160 -5.75 11.19 5.34
C TYR A 160 -5.36 12.34 4.42
N ARG A 161 -5.18 12.05 3.13
CA ARG A 161 -4.95 13.06 2.10
C ARG A 161 -5.69 12.67 0.83
N GLU A 162 -6.26 13.66 0.17
CA GLU A 162 -6.86 13.54 -1.16
C GLU A 162 -6.14 14.42 -2.17
N SER A 163 -6.08 13.98 -3.41
CA SER A 163 -5.47 14.66 -4.55
C SER A 163 -6.24 14.34 -5.82
N GLU A 164 -5.88 14.97 -6.93
CA GLU A 164 -6.47 14.66 -8.25
C GLU A 164 -6.29 13.19 -8.68
N TYR A 165 -5.27 12.50 -8.16
CA TYR A 165 -4.96 11.10 -8.48
C TYR A 165 -5.79 10.11 -7.67
N GLY A 166 -6.43 10.56 -6.59
CA GLY A 166 -7.07 9.72 -5.58
C GLY A 166 -6.65 10.09 -4.18
N TRP A 167 -6.80 9.17 -3.24
CA TRP A 167 -6.56 9.42 -1.82
C TRP A 167 -5.59 8.42 -1.22
N VAL A 168 -4.98 8.83 -0.10
CA VAL A 168 -4.05 8.06 0.72
C VAL A 168 -4.47 8.15 2.19
N LEU A 169 -4.33 7.04 2.91
CA LEU A 169 -4.47 6.92 4.36
C LEU A 169 -3.21 6.30 4.94
N ALA A 170 -2.81 6.71 6.14
CA ALA A 170 -1.74 6.06 6.89
C ALA A 170 -2.06 6.03 8.39
N GLY A 171 -1.88 4.88 9.03
CA GLY A 171 -2.16 4.68 10.44
C GLY A 171 -1.47 3.44 10.99
N SER A 172 -1.85 3.03 12.20
CA SER A 172 -1.35 1.81 12.82
C SER A 172 -2.49 0.98 13.40
N ALA A 173 -2.36 -0.33 13.33
CA ALA A 173 -3.27 -1.27 13.96
C ALA A 173 -2.48 -2.50 14.42
N ARG A 174 -2.77 -3.00 15.64
CA ARG A 174 -2.27 -4.28 16.20
C ARG A 174 -0.89 -4.75 15.68
N GLY A 175 0.17 -4.00 15.95
CA GLY A 175 1.54 -4.42 15.64
C GLY A 175 1.96 -4.28 14.16
N VAL A 176 1.17 -3.58 13.35
CA VAL A 176 1.50 -3.22 11.97
C VAL A 176 1.20 -1.74 11.71
N HIS A 177 1.87 -1.17 10.72
CA HIS A 177 1.47 0.10 10.11
C HIS A 177 0.64 -0.20 8.85
N LEU A 178 -0.40 0.60 8.66
CA LEU A 178 -1.32 0.46 7.54
C LEU A 178 -1.21 1.69 6.65
N GLY A 179 -0.93 1.46 5.37
CA GLY A 179 -1.05 2.46 4.33
C GLY A 179 -2.19 2.04 3.40
N VAL A 180 -3.10 2.93 3.04
CA VAL A 180 -4.17 2.60 2.08
C VAL A 180 -4.21 3.66 1.02
N PHE A 181 -4.40 3.27 -0.23
CA PHE A 181 -4.67 4.22 -1.30
C PHE A 181 -5.80 3.73 -2.17
N GLY A 182 -6.48 4.65 -2.84
CA GLY A 182 -7.57 4.29 -3.73
C GLY A 182 -8.01 5.42 -4.63
N ARG A 183 -8.84 5.06 -5.61
CA ARG A 183 -9.45 5.94 -6.59
C ARG A 183 -10.84 5.42 -6.95
N GLY A 184 -11.77 6.32 -7.24
CA GLY A 184 -13.16 5.98 -7.61
C GLY A 184 -14.02 5.39 -6.48
N MET A 185 -13.41 4.95 -5.38
CA MET A 185 -14.05 4.60 -4.11
C MET A 185 -13.85 5.74 -3.10
N SER A 186 -14.79 5.90 -2.16
CA SER A 186 -14.65 6.86 -1.05
C SER A 186 -13.84 6.27 0.10
N ALA A 187 -12.89 7.02 0.64
CA ALA A 187 -12.13 6.64 1.84
C ALA A 187 -12.98 6.60 3.12
N TYR A 188 -13.99 7.47 3.21
CA TYR A 188 -14.77 7.72 4.44
C TYR A 188 -15.69 6.56 4.86
N GLY A 189 -15.99 5.64 3.95
CA GLY A 189 -16.86 4.50 4.20
C GLY A 189 -16.12 3.18 4.36
N LEU A 190 -14.79 3.21 4.40
CA LEU A 190 -13.99 1.99 4.50
C LEU A 190 -13.92 1.50 5.93
N ALA A 191 -13.92 0.19 6.08
CA ALA A 191 -13.55 -0.51 7.30
C ALA A 191 -12.49 -1.54 6.95
N LEU A 192 -11.49 -1.68 7.82
CA LEU A 192 -10.40 -2.62 7.65
C LEU A 192 -10.53 -3.77 8.64
N ALA A 193 -10.08 -4.95 8.25
CA ALA A 193 -9.99 -6.09 9.14
C ALA A 193 -8.74 -6.92 8.83
N ALA A 194 -8.21 -7.57 9.86
CA ALA A 194 -7.24 -8.62 9.70
C ALA A 194 -7.85 -9.76 8.87
N ILE A 195 -7.11 -10.25 7.87
CA ILE A 195 -7.56 -11.28 6.96
C ILE A 195 -7.37 -12.65 7.61
N PRO A 196 -8.45 -13.43 7.84
CA PRO A 196 -8.35 -14.71 8.52
C PRO A 196 -7.59 -15.77 7.71
N ASP A 197 -7.79 -15.79 6.38
CA ASP A 197 -7.09 -16.70 5.48
C ASP A 197 -6.73 -16.02 4.16
N ILE A 198 -5.45 -15.70 4.00
CA ILE A 198 -4.94 -15.01 2.80
C ILE A 198 -5.05 -15.86 1.53
N ARG A 199 -5.23 -17.18 1.66
CA ARG A 199 -5.45 -18.09 0.52
C ARG A 199 -6.75 -17.81 -0.21
N ALA A 200 -7.72 -17.18 0.45
CA ALA A 200 -8.97 -16.77 -0.18
C ALA A 200 -8.77 -15.73 -1.32
N TYR A 201 -7.57 -15.15 -1.40
CA TYR A 201 -7.20 -14.13 -2.38
C TYR A 201 -6.32 -14.70 -3.51
N ASP A 202 -5.92 -15.97 -3.40
CA ASP A 202 -5.21 -16.70 -4.46
C ASP A 202 -6.24 -17.25 -5.46
N GLY A 203 -6.26 -16.71 -6.68
CA GLY A 203 -7.14 -17.20 -7.75
C GLY A 203 -8.30 -16.29 -8.19
N GLY A 204 -8.25 -14.99 -7.94
CA GLY A 204 -9.15 -14.04 -8.60
C GLY A 204 -8.77 -13.83 -10.07
N ALA A 205 -9.23 -14.69 -10.98
CA ALA A 205 -9.21 -14.41 -12.42
C ALA A 205 -10.06 -13.17 -12.77
#